data_AF-A0A0Q1A498-F1
#
_entry.id   AF-A0A0Q1A498-F1
#
_cell.length_a   1.000
_cell.length_b   1.000
_cell.length_c   1.000
_cell.angle_alpha   90.00
_cell.angle_beta   90.00
_cell.angle_gamma   90.00
#
_symmetry.space_group_name_H-M   'P 1'
#
loop_
_entity.id
_entity.type
_entity.pdbx_description
1 polymer ?
#
loop_
_entity_poly.entity_id
_entity_poly.type
_entity_poly.pdbx_seq_one_letter_code
_entity_poly.pdbx_strand_id
1 'polypeptide(L)'
;MKPYLIFIFILNLSLNLLASVVINEVLYDPSGSDSGYEWIELYNNGDETVDLNGWKILKAGTSFILELSLPEVYIAAHSHFLIGDIYVENTDLTAELSFQNGGSATDGIQLVSPDGQYTDTVLYDEPNTNCLPDDVTDPGQFFAPDVAGGHSLARISDGLDTDNSADDWFDCENPTPGDTNFFPIDLEISSLKIENNGANYEAYIGVKNLSTVGVDNSVANLEITVNNSILSNFELPEICGGDSLEVILELGVFESGYYLTSANLNCLYDNYLENNLMTASFLQGSPPLVLNEILFKPLETSFEWIEIYNKSTCGYLVDNFEIIDESGAKILFSGYIEALDYIVVCENKDHLLLDYPQAIEEKLIQAASWTSLNNTDETLILKDQFEIQFDYLDYNGADCPLNMSLERINPFLGNELDNWGYSIDSATPGWKNSIYVVDLPAESKLNINPDPFSPYRGERTIISYKLPEKLSRVTVRIFDLKGRMKKKLVDQKIQAAEGEFIWDGKGDNNSLLNVGIYLVLMEATSLNSEKVYSQIKTVVVGK
;
A
#
# COMPACT_ATOMS: atom_id res chain seq x y z
N MET A 1 -73.24 -4.34 -6.37
CA MET A 1 -72.07 -5.22 -6.59
C MET A 1 -72.07 -6.25 -5.47
N LYS A 2 -72.19 -7.54 -5.81
CA LYS A 2 -72.16 -8.65 -4.86
C LYS A 2 -70.70 -8.94 -4.46
N PRO A 3 -70.37 -9.19 -3.18
CA PRO A 3 -69.05 -9.70 -2.83
C PRO A 3 -69.00 -11.21 -3.15
N TYR A 4 -67.99 -11.63 -3.91
CA TYR A 4 -67.71 -13.04 -4.15
C TYR A 4 -66.89 -13.58 -2.97
N LEU A 5 -67.42 -14.62 -2.32
CA LEU A 5 -66.76 -15.39 -1.29
C LEU A 5 -65.86 -16.42 -1.99
N ILE A 6 -64.53 -16.27 -1.89
CA ILE A 6 -63.56 -17.25 -2.41
C ILE A 6 -63.39 -18.32 -1.34
N PHE A 7 -63.78 -19.56 -1.67
CA PHE A 7 -63.46 -20.76 -0.88
C PHE A 7 -62.08 -21.24 -1.31
N ILE A 8 -61.08 -21.14 -0.43
CA ILE A 8 -59.77 -21.76 -0.62
C ILE A 8 -59.89 -23.21 -0.18
N PHE A 9 -59.72 -24.13 -1.14
CA PHE A 9 -59.65 -25.56 -0.90
C PHE A 9 -58.18 -25.90 -0.64
N ILE A 10 -57.80 -26.06 0.63
CA ILE A 10 -56.45 -26.52 0.99
C ILE A 10 -56.41 -28.03 0.73
N LEU A 11 -55.77 -28.40 -0.39
CA LEU A 11 -55.38 -29.78 -0.65
C LEU A 11 -54.24 -30.09 0.35
N ASN A 12 -54.49 -30.96 1.33
CA ASN A 12 -53.41 -31.56 2.11
C ASN A 12 -52.59 -32.43 1.14
N LEU A 13 -51.49 -31.89 0.61
CA LEU A 13 -50.42 -32.73 0.12
C LEU A 13 -49.88 -33.47 1.35
N SER A 14 -49.96 -34.79 1.31
CA SER A 14 -49.14 -35.66 2.13
C SER A 14 -47.68 -35.27 1.92
N LEU A 15 -47.07 -34.61 2.92
CA LEU A 15 -45.63 -34.55 3.04
C LEU A 15 -45.14 -35.99 3.16
N ASN A 16 -44.41 -36.46 2.15
CA ASN A 16 -43.48 -37.55 2.39
C ASN A 16 -42.41 -36.95 3.31
N LEU A 17 -42.32 -37.45 4.54
CA LEU A 17 -41.13 -37.27 5.36
C LEU A 17 -39.99 -37.89 4.55
N LEU A 18 -39.18 -37.07 3.89
CA LEU A 18 -37.88 -37.52 3.39
C LEU A 18 -36.99 -37.69 4.61
N ALA A 19 -36.24 -38.79 4.67
CA ALA A 19 -35.32 -39.01 5.76
C ALA A 19 -34.26 -37.90 5.73
N SER A 20 -33.98 -37.32 6.89
CA SER A 20 -33.20 -36.09 7.02
C SER A 20 -31.71 -36.32 7.27
N VAL A 21 -31.25 -37.56 7.25
CA VAL A 21 -29.88 -37.93 7.62
C VAL A 21 -29.07 -38.26 6.39
N VAL A 22 -28.01 -37.51 6.15
CA VAL A 22 -27.08 -37.65 5.03
C VAL A 22 -25.67 -37.95 5.55
N ILE A 23 -24.81 -38.49 4.70
CA ILE A 23 -23.36 -38.56 4.89
C ILE A 23 -22.82 -37.13 4.79
N ASN A 24 -21.99 -36.68 5.73
CA ASN A 24 -21.50 -35.30 5.78
C ASN A 24 -20.02 -35.17 5.47
N GLU A 25 -19.21 -36.10 5.96
CA GLU A 25 -17.76 -36.10 5.78
C GLU A 25 -17.23 -37.54 5.90
N VAL A 26 -16.19 -37.88 5.14
CA VAL A 26 -15.58 -39.22 5.12
C VAL A 26 -14.06 -39.09 5.05
N LEU A 27 -13.36 -39.74 5.98
CA LEU A 27 -11.93 -40.02 5.83
C LEU A 27 -11.74 -41.48 5.42
N TYR A 28 -11.62 -41.70 4.11
CA TYR A 28 -11.47 -43.04 3.53
C TYR A 28 -10.00 -43.45 3.31
N ASP A 29 -9.07 -42.49 3.15
CA ASP A 29 -7.64 -42.75 2.92
C ASP A 29 -6.81 -42.04 4.00
N PRO A 30 -6.71 -42.59 5.22
CA PRO A 30 -5.97 -41.95 6.30
C PRO A 30 -4.46 -41.91 6.01
N SER A 31 -3.78 -40.85 6.48
CA SER A 31 -2.33 -40.72 6.33
C SER A 31 -1.57 -41.85 7.04
N GLY A 32 -0.80 -42.62 6.27
CA GLY A 32 0.16 -43.60 6.79
C GLY A 32 -0.34 -45.04 6.84
N SER A 33 -1.05 -45.43 7.90
CA SER A 33 -1.56 -46.80 8.04
C SER A 33 -3.04 -46.83 7.68
N ASP A 34 -3.40 -47.63 6.67
CA ASP A 34 -4.76 -47.86 6.16
C ASP A 34 -5.67 -48.64 7.15
N SER A 35 -5.42 -48.56 8.46
CA SER A 35 -6.18 -49.34 9.44
C SER A 35 -6.27 -48.61 10.76
N GLY A 36 -7.48 -48.50 11.30
CA GLY A 36 -7.74 -47.91 12.60
C GLY A 36 -8.10 -46.42 12.59
N TYR A 37 -8.00 -45.73 11.45
CA TYR A 37 -8.17 -44.27 11.36
C TYR A 37 -9.29 -43.81 10.44
N GLU A 38 -9.95 -44.71 9.72
CA GLU A 38 -11.07 -44.35 8.84
C GLU A 38 -12.30 -43.95 9.66
N TRP A 39 -13.10 -43.06 9.09
CA TRP A 39 -14.37 -42.64 9.68
C TRP A 39 -15.34 -42.08 8.65
N ILE A 40 -16.60 -42.04 9.06
CA ILE A 40 -17.73 -41.46 8.35
C ILE A 40 -18.56 -40.68 9.33
N GLU A 41 -18.95 -39.48 8.92
CA GLU A 41 -19.84 -38.61 9.66
C GLU A 41 -21.19 -38.54 8.98
N LEU A 42 -22.26 -38.57 9.79
CA LEU A 42 -23.62 -38.33 9.35
C LEU A 42 -24.11 -36.99 9.88
N TYR A 43 -24.98 -36.31 9.14
CA TYR A 43 -25.63 -35.08 9.59
C TYR A 43 -27.15 -35.18 9.46
N ASN A 44 -27.88 -34.71 10.48
CA ASN A 44 -29.33 -34.67 10.48
C ASN A 44 -29.87 -33.28 10.16
N ASN A 45 -30.32 -33.07 8.92
CA ASN A 45 -31.00 -31.86 8.44
C ASN A 45 -32.38 -31.60 9.06
N GLY A 46 -32.91 -32.55 9.82
CA GLY A 46 -34.28 -32.55 10.31
C GLY A 46 -34.41 -31.79 11.62
N ASP A 47 -35.64 -31.36 11.91
CA ASP A 47 -35.99 -30.71 13.18
C ASP A 47 -36.25 -31.70 14.34
N GLU A 48 -36.15 -33.01 14.07
CA GLU A 48 -36.40 -34.07 15.05
C GLU A 48 -35.20 -35.02 15.16
N THR A 49 -35.05 -35.63 16.35
CA THR A 49 -34.07 -36.70 16.57
C THR A 49 -34.45 -37.95 15.76
N VAL A 50 -33.47 -38.57 15.10
CA VAL A 50 -33.66 -39.77 14.28
C VAL A 50 -33.05 -40.99 14.98
N ASP A 51 -33.81 -42.10 15.01
CA ASP A 51 -33.33 -43.43 15.42
C ASP A 51 -32.64 -44.10 14.23
N LEU A 52 -31.36 -44.42 14.38
CA LEU A 52 -30.53 -45.05 13.36
C LEU A 52 -30.50 -46.59 13.46
N ASN A 53 -31.31 -47.20 14.33
CA ASN A 53 -31.36 -48.65 14.49
C ASN A 53 -31.67 -49.36 13.15
N GLY A 54 -30.75 -50.21 12.71
CA GLY A 54 -30.91 -51.01 11.50
C GLY A 54 -30.65 -50.28 10.19
N TRP A 55 -30.27 -48.99 10.23
CA TRP A 55 -29.67 -48.30 9.09
C TRP A 55 -28.35 -49.00 8.72
N LYS A 56 -27.93 -48.87 7.47
CA LYS A 56 -26.74 -49.56 6.96
C LYS A 56 -25.83 -48.59 6.24
N ILE A 57 -24.53 -48.79 6.41
CA ILE A 57 -23.50 -48.18 5.58
C ILE A 57 -22.96 -49.27 4.68
N LEU A 58 -22.94 -49.00 3.38
CA LEU A 58 -22.40 -49.86 2.36
C LEU A 58 -21.18 -49.17 1.76
N LYS A 59 -20.19 -49.95 1.35
CA LYS A 59 -19.05 -49.48 0.56
C LYS A 59 -19.02 -50.18 -0.79
N ALA A 60 -18.41 -49.55 -1.78
CA ALA A 60 -18.27 -50.09 -3.12
C ALA A 60 -16.88 -49.82 -3.68
N GLY A 61 -16.41 -50.79 -4.46
CA GLY A 61 -15.46 -50.54 -5.55
C GLY A 61 -15.88 -51.26 -6.81
N THR A 62 -16.26 -52.55 -6.72
CA THR A 62 -16.93 -53.27 -7.84
C THR A 62 -18.45 -53.29 -7.71
N SER A 63 -18.98 -53.35 -6.49
CA SER A 63 -20.42 -53.32 -6.18
C SER A 63 -20.61 -52.96 -4.72
N PHE A 64 -21.75 -52.36 -4.36
CA PHE A 64 -22.07 -52.11 -2.96
C PHE A 64 -22.18 -53.40 -2.14
N ILE A 65 -21.42 -53.46 -1.05
CA ILE A 65 -21.46 -54.50 -0.03
C ILE A 65 -21.66 -53.86 1.34
N LEU A 66 -22.26 -54.61 2.26
CA LEU A 66 -22.50 -54.14 3.63
C LEU A 66 -21.17 -53.91 4.34
N GLU A 67 -20.96 -52.69 4.86
CA GLU A 67 -19.87 -52.33 5.76
C GLU A 67 -20.32 -52.44 7.21
N LEU A 68 -21.39 -51.73 7.56
CA LEU A 68 -21.88 -51.63 8.93
C LEU A 68 -23.41 -51.65 8.96
N SER A 69 -23.97 -52.35 9.95
CA SER A 69 -25.38 -52.18 10.35
C SER A 69 -25.40 -51.45 11.68
N LEU A 70 -26.05 -50.29 11.72
CA LEU A 70 -26.06 -49.44 12.89
C LEU A 70 -26.89 -50.06 14.02
N PRO A 71 -26.37 -50.07 15.26
CA PRO A 71 -27.12 -50.47 16.44
C PRO A 71 -28.17 -49.40 16.78
N GLU A 72 -28.92 -49.60 17.86
CA GLU A 72 -29.84 -48.58 18.37
C GLU A 72 -29.06 -47.38 18.92
N VAL A 73 -28.93 -46.34 18.08
CA VAL A 73 -28.30 -45.04 18.37
C VAL A 73 -29.15 -43.93 17.76
N TYR A 74 -28.95 -42.70 18.24
CA TYR A 74 -29.80 -41.57 17.91
C TYR A 74 -28.95 -40.37 17.49
N ILE A 75 -29.35 -39.69 16.42
CA ILE A 75 -28.76 -38.42 15.98
C ILE A 75 -29.76 -37.29 16.27
N ALA A 76 -29.34 -36.27 17.01
CA ALA A 76 -30.20 -35.14 17.34
C ALA A 76 -30.49 -34.27 16.10
N ALA A 77 -31.51 -33.43 16.17
CA ALA A 77 -31.84 -32.46 15.12
C ALA A 77 -30.66 -31.48 14.91
N HIS A 78 -30.32 -31.20 13.65
CA HIS A 78 -29.23 -30.27 13.27
C HIS A 78 -27.90 -30.61 13.97
N SER A 79 -27.57 -31.89 14.03
CA SER A 79 -26.37 -32.38 14.71
C SER A 79 -25.66 -33.45 13.88
N HIS A 80 -24.36 -33.56 14.10
CA HIS A 80 -23.48 -34.58 13.53
C HIS A 80 -23.52 -35.88 14.35
N PHE A 81 -23.13 -36.98 13.72
CA PHE A 81 -22.92 -38.28 14.36
C PHE A 81 -21.68 -38.95 13.75
N LEU A 82 -20.60 -39.02 14.54
CA LEU A 82 -19.30 -39.50 14.09
C LEU A 82 -19.13 -41.00 14.34
N ILE A 83 -18.92 -41.75 13.26
CA ILE A 83 -18.61 -43.19 13.30
C ILE A 83 -17.16 -43.36 12.85
N GLY A 84 -16.30 -43.87 13.72
CA GLY A 84 -14.89 -44.03 13.40
C GLY A 84 -14.30 -45.33 13.90
N ASP A 85 -13.14 -45.67 13.35
CA ASP A 85 -12.36 -46.83 13.76
C ASP A 85 -11.61 -46.56 15.09
N ILE A 86 -10.90 -47.57 15.60
CA ILE A 86 -10.41 -47.65 16.98
C ILE A 86 -9.46 -46.52 17.41
N TYR A 87 -8.82 -45.84 16.46
CA TYR A 87 -7.91 -44.71 16.72
C TYR A 87 -8.50 -43.35 16.37
N VAL A 88 -9.77 -43.28 15.95
CA VAL A 88 -10.48 -42.02 15.78
C VAL A 88 -10.97 -41.55 17.14
N GLU A 89 -10.50 -40.38 17.57
CA GLU A 89 -10.87 -39.80 18.85
C GLU A 89 -12.30 -39.25 18.82
N ASN A 90 -12.96 -39.20 19.99
CA ASN A 90 -14.28 -38.59 20.18
C ASN A 90 -15.42 -39.12 19.29
N THR A 91 -15.34 -40.37 18.84
CA THR A 91 -16.42 -41.03 18.10
C THR A 91 -17.70 -41.21 18.94
N ASP A 92 -18.86 -41.02 18.32
CA ASP A 92 -20.16 -41.39 18.89
C ASP A 92 -20.38 -42.91 18.83
N LEU A 93 -19.86 -43.54 17.77
CA LEU A 93 -19.83 -44.98 17.59
C LEU A 93 -18.47 -45.44 17.06
N THR A 94 -17.81 -46.32 17.81
CA THR A 94 -16.59 -46.98 17.32
C THR A 94 -16.94 -48.28 16.57
N ALA A 95 -16.49 -48.40 15.32
CA ALA A 95 -16.70 -49.57 14.47
C ALA A 95 -15.48 -49.85 13.57
N GLU A 96 -15.22 -51.12 13.25
CA GLU A 96 -14.18 -51.46 12.27
C GLU A 96 -14.66 -51.05 10.87
N LEU A 97 -13.94 -50.14 10.24
CA LEU A 97 -14.23 -49.58 8.92
C LEU A 97 -13.09 -49.91 7.95
N SER A 98 -13.43 -50.05 6.69
CA SER A 98 -12.49 -50.41 5.62
C SER A 98 -13.02 -49.95 4.25
N PHE A 99 -13.23 -48.65 4.10
CA PHE A 99 -13.62 -48.00 2.85
C PHE A 99 -12.59 -48.26 1.73
N GLN A 100 -12.94 -47.90 0.50
CA GLN A 100 -12.01 -48.06 -0.63
C GLN A 100 -11.29 -46.73 -0.89
N ASN A 101 -10.00 -46.77 -1.18
CA ASN A 101 -9.16 -45.56 -1.22
C ASN A 101 -9.18 -44.82 -2.57
N GLY A 102 -10.09 -45.18 -3.48
CA GLY A 102 -10.02 -44.69 -4.86
C GLY A 102 -8.84 -45.27 -5.64
N GLY A 103 -8.59 -44.67 -6.81
CA GLY A 103 -7.31 -44.66 -7.51
C GLY A 103 -7.37 -44.97 -9.00
N SER A 104 -8.17 -45.93 -9.46
CA SER A 104 -8.24 -46.29 -10.90
C SER A 104 -9.64 -46.50 -11.45
N ALA A 105 -10.64 -46.43 -10.58
CA ALA A 105 -12.05 -46.53 -10.89
C ALA A 105 -12.84 -45.94 -9.72
N THR A 106 -14.05 -45.47 -10.01
CA THR A 106 -14.97 -44.95 -8.99
C THR A 106 -15.22 -45.96 -7.88
N ASP A 107 -15.11 -45.47 -6.64
CA ASP A 107 -15.55 -46.13 -5.42
C ASP A 107 -16.78 -45.40 -4.86
N GLY A 108 -17.40 -45.94 -3.82
CA GLY A 108 -18.56 -45.26 -3.26
C GLY A 108 -18.96 -45.72 -1.87
N ILE A 109 -19.67 -44.86 -1.17
CA ILE A 109 -20.28 -45.12 0.12
C ILE A 109 -21.75 -44.77 0.04
N GLN A 110 -22.59 -45.64 0.60
CA GLN A 110 -24.04 -45.47 0.60
C GLN A 110 -24.61 -45.69 1.98
N LEU A 111 -25.38 -44.71 2.45
CA LEU A 111 -26.22 -44.80 3.63
C LEU A 111 -27.59 -45.32 3.22
N VAL A 112 -28.11 -46.34 3.89
CA VAL A 112 -29.39 -46.98 3.55
C VAL A 112 -30.27 -47.10 4.78
N SER A 113 -31.48 -46.56 4.68
CA SER A 113 -32.53 -46.69 5.70
C SER A 113 -32.93 -48.16 5.97
N PRO A 114 -33.53 -48.49 7.14
CA PRO A 114 -33.82 -49.88 7.51
C PRO A 114 -34.81 -50.60 6.58
N ASP A 115 -35.72 -49.86 5.96
CA ASP A 115 -36.69 -50.36 4.97
C ASP A 115 -36.16 -50.33 3.53
N GLY A 116 -34.97 -49.76 3.32
CA GLY A 116 -34.29 -49.62 2.05
C GLY A 116 -34.98 -48.67 1.08
N GLN A 117 -35.87 -47.78 1.54
CA GLN A 117 -36.57 -46.82 0.67
C GLN A 117 -35.79 -45.52 0.47
N TYR A 118 -34.99 -45.13 1.46
CA TYR A 118 -34.10 -43.97 1.40
C TYR A 118 -32.64 -44.40 1.33
N THR A 119 -31.89 -43.72 0.47
CA THR A 119 -30.45 -43.84 0.30
C THR A 119 -29.83 -42.46 0.11
N ASP A 120 -28.65 -42.24 0.69
CA ASP A 120 -27.74 -41.16 0.33
C ASP A 120 -26.44 -41.80 -0.15
N THR A 121 -25.92 -41.35 -1.28
CA THR A 121 -24.77 -41.96 -1.95
C THR A 121 -23.72 -40.92 -2.30
N VAL A 122 -22.47 -41.19 -1.90
CA VAL A 122 -21.31 -40.49 -2.42
C VAL A 122 -20.50 -41.45 -3.29
N LEU A 123 -20.40 -41.12 -4.58
CA LEU A 123 -19.45 -41.76 -5.48
C LEU A 123 -18.24 -40.83 -5.62
N TYR A 124 -17.03 -41.37 -5.49
CA TYR A 124 -15.79 -40.60 -5.58
C TYR A 124 -14.78 -41.31 -6.48
N ASP A 125 -13.89 -40.51 -7.06
CA ASP A 125 -12.95 -40.90 -8.13
C ASP A 125 -13.64 -41.24 -9.47
N GLU A 126 -12.90 -41.05 -10.58
CA GLU A 126 -13.33 -41.32 -11.94
C GLU A 126 -12.28 -42.15 -12.70
N PRO A 127 -12.68 -43.03 -13.64
CA PRO A 127 -14.04 -43.22 -14.19
C PRO A 127 -14.86 -44.37 -13.57
N ASN A 128 -16.20 -44.28 -13.65
CA ASN A 128 -17.15 -45.31 -13.17
C ASN A 128 -17.24 -46.55 -14.06
N THR A 129 -16.13 -47.27 -14.19
CA THR A 129 -16.00 -48.45 -15.06
C THR A 129 -16.82 -49.65 -14.58
N ASN A 130 -17.10 -49.73 -13.28
CA ASN A 130 -17.89 -50.79 -12.68
C ASN A 130 -19.41 -50.51 -12.71
N CYS A 131 -19.83 -49.37 -13.27
CA CYS A 131 -21.24 -48.96 -13.36
C CYS A 131 -21.94 -48.95 -11.98
N LEU A 132 -21.26 -48.43 -10.95
CA LEU A 132 -21.86 -48.25 -9.63
C LEU A 132 -23.07 -47.30 -9.77
N PRO A 133 -24.23 -47.62 -9.16
CA PRO A 133 -25.38 -46.72 -9.13
C PRO A 133 -25.16 -45.60 -8.11
N ASP A 134 -25.79 -44.45 -8.33
CA ASP A 134 -26.09 -43.49 -7.26
C ASP A 134 -27.58 -43.64 -6.83
N ASP A 135 -28.07 -42.75 -5.97
CA ASP A 135 -29.43 -42.77 -5.46
C ASP A 135 -30.49 -42.22 -6.44
N VAL A 136 -30.07 -41.69 -7.61
CA VAL A 136 -30.95 -41.14 -8.67
C VAL A 136 -30.82 -41.90 -10.00
N THR A 137 -29.63 -42.41 -10.33
CA THR A 137 -29.24 -42.95 -11.63
C THR A 137 -28.43 -44.25 -11.50
N ASP A 138 -28.59 -45.12 -12.50
CA ASP A 138 -27.89 -46.41 -12.60
C ASP A 138 -27.41 -46.61 -14.05
N PRO A 139 -26.10 -46.46 -14.34
CA PRO A 139 -25.02 -46.11 -13.40
C PRO A 139 -25.07 -44.64 -12.97
N GLY A 140 -24.45 -44.36 -11.83
CA GLY A 140 -24.22 -43.02 -11.30
C GLY A 140 -23.42 -42.15 -12.26
N GLN A 141 -23.74 -40.86 -12.30
CA GLN A 141 -23.23 -39.92 -13.31
C GLN A 141 -22.35 -38.80 -12.76
N PHE A 142 -22.39 -38.59 -11.45
CA PHE A 142 -21.71 -37.50 -10.77
C PHE A 142 -20.78 -38.05 -9.71
N PHE A 143 -19.61 -37.43 -9.57
CA PHE A 143 -18.52 -37.95 -8.75
C PHE A 143 -17.90 -36.82 -7.94
N ALA A 144 -17.74 -37.05 -6.66
CA ALA A 144 -16.93 -36.23 -5.79
C ALA A 144 -15.43 -36.38 -6.16
N PRO A 145 -14.59 -35.39 -5.83
CA PRO A 145 -13.16 -35.47 -6.14
C PRO A 145 -12.46 -36.65 -5.45
N ASP A 146 -11.37 -37.13 -6.03
CA ASP A 146 -10.39 -37.97 -5.32
C ASP A 146 -9.51 -37.07 -4.43
N VAL A 147 -9.31 -37.46 -3.18
CA VAL A 147 -8.57 -36.66 -2.18
C VAL A 147 -7.25 -37.32 -1.81
N ALA A 148 -6.28 -36.52 -1.37
CA ALA A 148 -4.97 -37.04 -0.96
C ALA A 148 -5.05 -37.77 0.38
N GLY A 149 -4.17 -38.76 0.59
CA GLY A 149 -4.11 -39.50 1.85
C GLY A 149 -3.89 -38.60 3.07
N GLY A 150 -4.83 -38.66 4.01
CA GLY A 150 -4.93 -37.81 5.21
C GLY A 150 -5.96 -36.69 5.09
N HIS A 151 -6.48 -36.42 3.89
CA HIS A 151 -7.58 -35.50 3.65
C HIS A 151 -8.90 -36.27 3.68
N SER A 152 -9.98 -35.58 4.02
CA SER A 152 -11.34 -36.11 3.97
C SER A 152 -12.08 -35.58 2.76
N LEU A 153 -13.09 -36.34 2.34
CA LEU A 153 -14.13 -35.87 1.45
C LEU A 153 -15.22 -35.26 2.31
N ALA A 154 -15.47 -33.95 2.19
CA ALA A 154 -16.43 -33.23 3.02
C ALA A 154 -17.52 -32.59 2.17
N ARG A 155 -18.76 -32.51 2.67
CA ARG A 155 -19.79 -31.68 2.04
C ARG A 155 -19.44 -30.21 2.18
N ILE A 156 -19.59 -29.45 1.10
CA ILE A 156 -19.31 -28.02 1.02
C ILE A 156 -20.11 -27.21 2.06
N SER A 157 -21.34 -27.64 2.33
CA SER A 157 -22.17 -27.13 3.41
C SER A 157 -22.79 -28.32 4.14
N ASP A 158 -22.74 -28.30 5.47
CA ASP A 158 -23.27 -29.40 6.28
C ASP A 158 -24.68 -29.78 5.87
N GLY A 159 -24.87 -31.05 5.53
CA GLY A 159 -26.16 -31.58 5.13
C GLY A 159 -26.65 -31.22 3.73
N LEU A 160 -25.93 -30.41 2.94
CA LEU A 160 -26.34 -30.05 1.57
C LEU A 160 -26.29 -31.27 0.65
N ASP A 161 -27.43 -31.70 0.14
CA ASP A 161 -27.55 -32.85 -0.75
C ASP A 161 -28.40 -32.49 -1.98
N THR A 162 -27.74 -32.34 -3.13
CA THR A 162 -28.37 -31.99 -4.41
C THR A 162 -28.54 -33.20 -5.34
N ASP A 163 -28.26 -34.39 -4.82
CA ASP A 163 -28.10 -35.64 -5.55
C ASP A 163 -27.01 -35.57 -6.64
N ASN A 164 -26.05 -34.65 -6.50
CA ASN A 164 -24.93 -34.45 -7.42
C ASN A 164 -23.62 -34.37 -6.63
N SER A 165 -22.93 -35.51 -6.49
CA SER A 165 -21.69 -35.58 -5.71
C SER A 165 -20.58 -34.64 -6.19
N ALA A 166 -20.59 -34.22 -7.47
CA ALA A 166 -19.62 -33.28 -7.99
C ALA A 166 -19.84 -31.84 -7.53
N ASP A 167 -21.09 -31.49 -7.18
CA ASP A 167 -21.47 -30.15 -6.71
C ASP A 167 -21.51 -30.05 -5.18
N ASP A 168 -21.64 -31.17 -4.48
CA ASP A 168 -21.85 -31.20 -3.02
C ASP A 168 -20.57 -31.38 -2.21
N TRP A 169 -19.51 -31.96 -2.78
CA TRP A 169 -18.33 -32.43 -2.04
C TRP A 169 -17.03 -31.72 -2.46
N PHE A 170 -16.09 -31.59 -1.52
CA PHE A 170 -14.76 -31.04 -1.76
C PHE A 170 -13.66 -31.82 -1.02
N ASP A 171 -12.42 -31.63 -1.50
CA ASP A 171 -11.19 -32.11 -0.85
C ASP A 171 -10.87 -31.26 0.38
N CYS A 172 -11.11 -31.81 1.56
CA CYS A 172 -10.87 -31.15 2.84
C CYS A 172 -9.49 -31.52 3.38
N GLU A 173 -8.51 -30.63 3.14
CA GLU A 173 -7.12 -30.80 3.61
C GLU A 173 -7.02 -30.92 5.14
N ASN A 174 -7.95 -30.33 5.88
CA ASN A 174 -7.99 -30.36 7.34
C ASN A 174 -9.33 -30.96 7.80
N PRO A 175 -9.43 -32.30 7.92
CA PRO A 175 -10.67 -32.97 8.25
C PRO A 175 -11.31 -32.48 9.56
N THR A 176 -12.65 -32.49 9.61
CA THR A 176 -13.46 -31.93 10.71
C THR A 176 -14.32 -32.97 11.45
N PRO A 177 -13.76 -34.10 11.93
CA PRO A 177 -14.55 -35.18 12.51
C PRO A 177 -15.35 -34.74 13.75
N GLY A 178 -16.68 -34.76 13.64
CA GLY A 178 -17.63 -34.39 14.69
C GLY A 178 -17.93 -32.89 14.76
N ASP A 179 -17.38 -32.08 13.86
CA ASP A 179 -17.52 -30.63 13.80
C ASP A 179 -18.10 -30.19 12.43
N THR A 180 -18.49 -28.93 12.31
CA THR A 180 -18.99 -28.39 11.03
C THR A 180 -17.90 -28.32 9.96
N ASN A 181 -18.23 -28.75 8.75
CA ASN A 181 -17.32 -28.68 7.60
C ASN A 181 -16.93 -27.25 7.28
N PHE A 182 -15.66 -27.07 6.90
CA PHE A 182 -15.10 -25.77 6.57
C PHE A 182 -14.69 -25.71 5.09
N PHE A 183 -15.57 -25.16 4.24
CA PHE A 183 -15.22 -24.89 2.85
C PHE A 183 -14.39 -23.59 2.74
N PRO A 184 -13.16 -23.63 2.17
CA PRO A 184 -12.35 -22.43 2.04
C PRO A 184 -13.01 -21.36 1.16
N ILE A 185 -13.17 -20.17 1.72
CA ILE A 185 -13.62 -18.99 0.98
C ILE A 185 -12.39 -18.18 0.53
N ASP A 186 -12.47 -17.58 -0.65
CA ASP A 186 -11.47 -16.66 -1.20
C ASP A 186 -12.20 -15.47 -1.81
N LEU A 187 -12.19 -14.35 -1.12
CA LEU A 187 -12.64 -13.09 -1.68
C LEU A 187 -11.43 -12.23 -1.99
N GLU A 188 -11.44 -11.56 -3.15
CA GLU A 188 -10.34 -10.72 -3.59
C GLU A 188 -10.82 -9.28 -3.80
N ILE A 189 -10.01 -8.30 -3.41
CA ILE A 189 -10.12 -6.95 -3.94
C ILE A 189 -9.45 -6.90 -5.31
N SER A 190 -10.24 -7.00 -6.37
CA SER A 190 -9.78 -7.05 -7.76
C SER A 190 -9.42 -5.66 -8.32
N SER A 191 -9.96 -4.59 -7.76
CA SER A 191 -9.61 -3.21 -8.15
C SER A 191 -9.99 -2.18 -7.09
N LEU A 192 -9.25 -1.07 -7.06
CA LEU A 192 -9.54 0.12 -6.27
C LEU A 192 -9.23 1.35 -7.12
N LYS A 193 -10.24 2.18 -7.39
CA LYS A 193 -10.09 3.44 -8.10
C LYS A 193 -10.73 4.57 -7.33
N ILE A 194 -10.03 5.70 -7.27
CA ILE A 194 -10.53 6.91 -6.62
C ILE A 194 -10.83 7.95 -7.69
N GLU A 195 -12.05 8.45 -7.74
CA GLU A 195 -12.45 9.51 -8.68
C GLU A 195 -13.07 10.70 -7.96
N ASN A 196 -12.92 11.87 -8.58
CA ASN A 196 -13.60 13.10 -8.18
C ASN A 196 -14.71 13.40 -9.18
N ASN A 197 -15.96 13.35 -8.74
CA ASN A 197 -17.14 13.61 -9.59
C ASN A 197 -17.52 15.10 -9.69
N GLY A 198 -16.69 15.98 -9.12
CA GLY A 198 -16.86 17.43 -9.07
C GLY A 198 -17.51 17.94 -7.78
N ALA A 199 -18.14 17.08 -6.99
CA ALA A 199 -18.76 17.43 -5.70
C ALA A 199 -18.04 16.76 -4.51
N ASN A 200 -17.67 15.50 -4.65
CA ASN A 200 -16.95 14.70 -3.65
C ASN A 200 -16.01 13.70 -4.36
N TYR A 201 -15.23 12.99 -3.56
CA TYR A 201 -14.47 11.82 -3.99
C TYR A 201 -15.27 10.55 -3.71
N GLU A 202 -15.17 9.60 -4.63
CA GLU A 202 -15.77 8.27 -4.54
C GLU A 202 -14.70 7.20 -4.76
N ALA A 203 -14.80 6.10 -4.02
CA ALA A 203 -14.02 4.88 -4.23
C ALA A 203 -14.87 3.86 -4.98
N TYR A 204 -14.33 3.36 -6.09
CA TYR A 204 -14.89 2.26 -6.90
C TYR A 204 -14.04 1.02 -6.62
N ILE A 205 -14.67 -0.01 -6.08
CA ILE A 205 -13.98 -1.16 -5.52
C ILE A 205 -14.56 -2.43 -6.12
N GLY A 206 -13.76 -3.15 -6.87
CA GLY A 206 -14.14 -4.46 -7.40
C GLY A 206 -13.83 -5.53 -6.37
N VAL A 207 -14.84 -6.27 -5.93
CA VAL A 207 -14.69 -7.47 -5.09
C VAL A 207 -15.06 -8.69 -5.93
N LYS A 208 -14.25 -9.74 -5.88
CA LYS A 208 -14.49 -10.98 -6.61
C LYS A 208 -14.53 -12.15 -5.65
N ASN A 209 -15.48 -13.05 -5.83
CA ASN A 209 -15.48 -14.34 -5.16
C ASN A 209 -14.74 -15.35 -6.05
N LEU A 210 -13.58 -15.82 -5.60
CA LEU A 210 -12.76 -16.79 -6.32
C LEU A 210 -13.13 -18.24 -5.98
N SER A 211 -13.94 -18.45 -4.94
CA SER A 211 -14.51 -19.74 -4.59
C SER A 211 -15.59 -20.20 -5.58
N THR A 212 -15.91 -21.49 -5.55
CA THR A 212 -16.98 -22.09 -6.36
C THR A 212 -18.37 -21.88 -5.78
N VAL A 213 -18.46 -21.49 -4.51
CA VAL A 213 -19.72 -21.35 -3.77
C VAL A 213 -20.04 -19.90 -3.46
N GLY A 214 -21.32 -19.60 -3.33
CA GLY A 214 -21.74 -18.30 -2.83
C GLY A 214 -21.29 -18.09 -1.39
N VAL A 215 -20.87 -16.87 -1.07
CA VAL A 215 -20.53 -16.50 0.32
C VAL A 215 -21.70 -15.72 0.89
N ASP A 216 -22.39 -16.28 1.89
CA ASP A 216 -23.31 -15.50 2.74
C ASP A 216 -22.47 -14.52 3.57
N ASN A 217 -22.40 -13.30 3.06
CA ASN A 217 -21.50 -12.25 3.52
C ASN A 217 -22.03 -11.49 4.75
N SER A 218 -22.97 -12.05 5.53
CA SER A 218 -23.32 -11.50 6.85
C SER A 218 -22.12 -11.32 7.79
N VAL A 219 -20.99 -11.98 7.47
CA VAL A 219 -19.72 -11.89 8.18
C VAL A 219 -18.58 -11.23 7.38
N ALA A 220 -18.85 -10.76 6.16
CA ALA A 220 -17.85 -10.10 5.31
C ALA A 220 -18.08 -8.58 5.22
N ASN A 221 -17.02 -7.80 5.39
CA ASN A 221 -17.09 -6.35 5.26
C ASN A 221 -15.86 -5.76 4.59
N LEU A 222 -16.08 -4.59 3.99
CA LEU A 222 -15.05 -3.77 3.39
C LEU A 222 -14.80 -2.55 4.28
N GLU A 223 -13.62 -2.48 4.88
CA GLU A 223 -13.14 -1.33 5.64
C GLU A 223 -12.34 -0.40 4.73
N ILE A 224 -12.77 0.87 4.66
CA ILE A 224 -12.07 1.91 3.91
C ILE A 224 -11.36 2.83 4.89
N THR A 225 -10.06 3.01 4.67
CA THR A 225 -9.24 3.98 5.40
C THR A 225 -8.70 5.04 4.45
N VAL A 226 -8.58 6.27 4.96
CA VAL A 226 -7.84 7.36 4.30
C VAL A 226 -6.79 7.87 5.27
N ASN A 227 -5.52 7.87 4.85
CA ASN A 227 -4.36 8.16 5.70
C ASN A 227 -4.40 7.38 7.03
N ASN A 228 -4.67 6.07 6.94
CA ASN A 228 -4.82 5.12 8.06
C ASN A 228 -5.96 5.41 9.04
N SER A 229 -6.84 6.37 8.73
CA SER A 229 -8.04 6.64 9.52
C SER A 229 -9.24 5.95 8.88
N ILE A 230 -9.95 5.14 9.66
CA ILE A 230 -11.19 4.48 9.20
C ILE A 230 -12.22 5.54 8.83
N LEU A 231 -12.68 5.47 7.59
CA LEU A 231 -13.69 6.36 7.03
C LEU A 231 -15.05 5.68 6.99
N SER A 232 -15.09 4.43 6.54
CA SER A 232 -16.32 3.67 6.36
C SER A 232 -16.07 2.18 6.54
N ASN A 233 -17.12 1.47 6.93
CA ASN A 233 -17.20 0.02 6.89
C ASN A 233 -18.50 -0.37 6.17
N PHE A 234 -18.41 -1.25 5.18
CA PHE A 234 -19.52 -1.66 4.34
C PHE A 234 -19.70 -3.17 4.40
N GLU A 235 -20.86 -3.62 4.90
CA GLU A 235 -21.24 -5.03 4.88
C GLU A 235 -21.50 -5.47 3.44
N LEU A 236 -20.85 -6.55 3.00
CA LEU A 236 -21.01 -7.05 1.65
C LEU A 236 -22.31 -7.84 1.51
N PRO A 237 -23.05 -7.69 0.38
CA PRO A 237 -24.13 -8.61 0.05
C PRO A 237 -23.54 -9.97 -0.36
N GLU A 238 -24.38 -11.01 -0.45
CA GLU A 238 -23.98 -12.31 -1.00
C GLU A 238 -23.37 -12.16 -2.40
N ILE A 239 -22.24 -12.85 -2.64
CA ILE A 239 -21.58 -12.92 -3.95
C ILE A 239 -21.48 -14.40 -4.32
N CYS A 240 -22.15 -14.80 -5.41
CA CYS A 240 -22.08 -16.16 -5.93
C CYS A 240 -20.65 -16.57 -6.26
N GLY A 241 -20.36 -17.88 -6.24
CA GLY A 241 -19.04 -18.40 -6.61
C GLY A 241 -18.62 -17.97 -8.02
N GLY A 242 -17.41 -17.47 -8.16
CA GLY A 242 -16.84 -16.97 -9.42
C GLY A 242 -17.34 -15.59 -9.87
N ASP A 243 -18.38 -15.03 -9.24
CA ASP A 243 -18.96 -13.73 -9.60
C ASP A 243 -18.17 -12.55 -9.01
N SER A 244 -18.53 -11.34 -9.43
CA SER A 244 -17.91 -10.10 -8.98
C SER A 244 -18.94 -9.04 -8.65
N LEU A 245 -18.59 -8.16 -7.71
CA LEU A 245 -19.37 -7.04 -7.23
C LEU A 245 -18.55 -5.76 -7.36
N GLU A 246 -19.16 -4.68 -7.87
CA GLU A 246 -18.60 -3.35 -7.77
C GLU A 246 -19.27 -2.60 -6.63
N VAL A 247 -18.47 -2.14 -5.66
CA VAL A 247 -18.90 -1.34 -4.52
C VAL A 247 -18.46 0.10 -4.75
N ILE A 248 -19.39 1.05 -4.63
CA ILE A 248 -19.12 2.49 -4.76
C ILE A 248 -19.37 3.14 -3.41
N LEU A 249 -18.35 3.80 -2.85
CA LEU A 249 -18.41 4.44 -1.54
C LEU A 249 -18.02 5.91 -1.64
N GLU A 250 -18.85 6.80 -1.08
CA GLU A 250 -18.51 8.22 -0.95
C GLU A 250 -17.42 8.42 0.09
N LEU A 251 -16.30 9.01 -0.32
CA LEU A 251 -15.21 9.38 0.58
C LEU A 251 -15.38 10.79 1.17
N GLY A 252 -16.15 11.64 0.48
CA GLY A 252 -16.42 13.01 0.91
C GLY A 252 -15.51 14.05 0.26
N VAL A 253 -15.33 15.19 0.94
CA VAL A 253 -14.59 16.35 0.42
C VAL A 253 -13.27 16.48 1.19
N PHE A 254 -12.20 16.73 0.45
CA PHE A 254 -10.84 16.81 1.00
C PHE A 254 -10.26 18.21 0.79
N GLU A 255 -9.41 18.63 1.73
CA GLU A 255 -8.57 19.81 1.57
C GLU A 255 -7.43 19.52 0.59
N SER A 256 -6.73 20.56 0.12
CA SER A 256 -5.59 20.35 -0.77
C SER A 256 -4.49 19.53 -0.10
N GLY A 257 -4.04 18.47 -0.76
CA GLY A 257 -3.04 17.55 -0.22
C GLY A 257 -2.95 16.24 -1.00
N TYR A 258 -2.16 15.34 -0.44
CA TYR A 258 -1.99 13.97 -0.90
C TYR A 258 -2.66 13.01 0.09
N TYR A 259 -3.37 12.01 -0.44
CA TYR A 259 -4.14 11.08 0.36
C TYR A 259 -3.89 9.65 -0.12
N LEU A 260 -3.59 8.77 0.84
CA LEU A 260 -3.52 7.34 0.63
C LEU A 260 -4.84 6.72 1.09
N THR A 261 -5.50 5.98 0.20
CA THR A 261 -6.73 5.24 0.49
C THR A 261 -6.43 3.75 0.47
N SER A 262 -6.96 3.02 1.44
CA SER A 262 -6.87 1.56 1.48
C SER A 262 -8.25 0.97 1.63
N ALA A 263 -8.52 -0.06 0.83
CA ALA A 263 -9.67 -0.93 0.98
C ALA A 263 -9.18 -2.25 1.56
N ASN A 264 -9.75 -2.65 2.69
CA ASN A 264 -9.41 -3.88 3.39
C ASN A 264 -10.65 -4.76 3.49
N LEU A 265 -10.56 -5.97 2.95
CA LEU A 265 -11.62 -6.96 2.95
C LEU A 265 -11.44 -7.89 4.13
N ASN A 266 -12.43 -7.92 5.02
CA ASN A 266 -12.44 -8.78 6.19
C ASN A 266 -13.56 -9.81 6.02
N CYS A 267 -13.19 -11.09 5.92
CA CYS A 267 -14.12 -12.22 5.92
C CYS A 267 -13.60 -13.28 6.90
N LEU A 268 -14.46 -13.77 7.81
CA LEU A 268 -14.05 -14.70 8.89
C LEU A 268 -13.46 -16.03 8.38
N TYR A 269 -13.77 -16.38 7.13
CA TYR A 269 -13.49 -17.70 6.56
C TYR A 269 -12.64 -17.62 5.29
N ASP A 270 -12.06 -16.45 5.05
CA ASP A 270 -11.10 -16.25 3.98
C ASP A 270 -9.68 -16.53 4.48
N ASN A 271 -9.07 -17.57 3.93
CA ASN A 271 -7.72 -18.01 4.28
C ASN A 271 -6.64 -17.38 3.38
N TYR A 272 -7.03 -16.64 2.33
CA TYR A 272 -6.14 -16.11 1.31
C TYR A 272 -5.90 -14.60 1.48
N LEU A 273 -5.45 -14.19 2.66
CA LEU A 273 -5.39 -12.79 3.08
C LEU A 273 -4.50 -11.84 2.23
N GLU A 274 -3.68 -12.35 1.31
CA GLU A 274 -2.77 -11.53 0.50
C GLU A 274 -3.50 -10.64 -0.51
N ASN A 275 -4.70 -11.04 -0.95
CA ASN A 275 -5.51 -10.33 -1.95
C ASN A 275 -6.63 -9.46 -1.31
N ASN A 276 -6.64 -9.38 0.02
CA ASN A 276 -7.65 -8.66 0.81
C ASN A 276 -7.33 -7.20 1.07
N LEU A 277 -6.17 -6.72 0.64
CA LEU A 277 -5.78 -5.32 0.80
C LEU A 277 -5.38 -4.73 -0.54
N MET A 278 -6.05 -3.65 -0.92
CA MET A 278 -5.63 -2.82 -2.04
C MET A 278 -5.49 -1.37 -1.61
N THR A 279 -4.48 -0.70 -2.15
CA THR A 279 -4.19 0.70 -1.87
C THR A 279 -4.17 1.51 -3.16
N ALA A 280 -4.59 2.76 -3.04
CA ALA A 280 -4.58 3.75 -4.12
C ALA A 280 -4.33 5.12 -3.52
N SER A 281 -3.83 6.05 -4.31
CA SER A 281 -3.63 7.43 -3.87
C SER A 281 -4.33 8.42 -4.78
N PHE A 282 -4.53 9.63 -4.28
CA PHE A 282 -4.99 10.75 -5.09
C PHE A 282 -4.45 12.08 -4.57
N LEU A 283 -4.44 13.07 -5.47
CA LEU A 283 -4.16 14.46 -5.16
C LEU A 283 -5.44 15.29 -5.18
N GLN A 284 -5.55 16.20 -4.22
CA GLN A 284 -6.52 17.29 -4.24
C GLN A 284 -5.75 18.61 -4.31
N GLY A 285 -6.03 19.41 -5.33
CA GLY A 285 -5.35 20.70 -5.56
C GLY A 285 -3.88 20.55 -5.97
N SER A 286 -3.02 21.44 -5.47
CA SER A 286 -1.60 21.47 -5.86
C SER A 286 -0.82 20.36 -5.16
N PRO A 287 0.10 19.67 -5.85
CA PRO A 287 0.98 18.70 -5.22
C PRO A 287 1.75 19.30 -4.03
N PRO A 288 1.80 18.61 -2.87
CA PRO A 288 2.44 19.14 -1.67
C PRO A 288 3.96 18.95 -1.68
N LEU A 289 4.46 17.91 -2.36
CA LEU A 289 5.88 17.57 -2.42
C LEU A 289 6.49 18.12 -3.71
N VAL A 290 7.71 18.66 -3.60
CA VAL A 290 8.42 19.23 -4.73
C VAL A 290 9.89 18.92 -4.72
N LEU A 291 10.50 18.80 -5.90
CA LEU A 291 11.96 18.78 -6.02
C LEU A 291 12.52 20.14 -5.59
N ASN A 292 13.54 20.16 -4.75
CA ASN A 292 14.03 21.39 -4.13
C ASN A 292 15.51 21.68 -4.36
N GLU A 293 16.36 20.65 -4.38
CA GLU A 293 17.79 20.82 -4.62
C GLU A 293 18.37 19.52 -5.18
N ILE A 294 19.32 19.59 -6.12
CA ILE A 294 19.98 18.40 -6.68
C ILE A 294 21.50 18.59 -6.77
N LEU A 295 22.27 17.58 -6.37
CA LEU A 295 23.69 17.46 -6.66
C LEU A 295 23.90 16.34 -7.69
N PHE A 296 23.97 16.71 -8.96
CA PHE A 296 24.15 15.78 -10.09
C PHE A 296 25.60 15.70 -10.60
N LYS A 297 26.51 16.52 -10.04
CA LYS A 297 27.92 16.62 -10.46
C LYS A 297 28.87 16.62 -9.26
N PRO A 298 28.89 15.56 -8.45
CA PRO A 298 29.74 15.47 -7.26
C PRO A 298 31.24 15.39 -7.60
N LEU A 299 32.11 15.54 -6.59
CA LEU A 299 33.51 15.10 -6.70
C LEU A 299 33.61 13.59 -6.94
N GLU A 300 34.74 13.10 -7.45
CA GLU A 300 34.98 11.65 -7.65
C GLU A 300 34.85 10.81 -6.36
N THR A 301 34.94 11.43 -5.19
CA THR A 301 34.84 10.78 -3.87
C THR A 301 33.48 10.98 -3.20
N SER A 302 32.58 11.71 -3.85
CA SER A 302 31.28 12.11 -3.33
C SER A 302 30.17 11.48 -4.17
N PHE A 303 28.94 11.52 -3.68
CA PHE A 303 27.79 10.89 -4.30
C PHE A 303 26.72 11.90 -4.67
N GLU A 304 25.89 11.52 -5.62
CA GLU A 304 24.72 12.29 -6.03
C GLU A 304 23.61 12.21 -4.98
N TRP A 305 22.77 13.23 -4.95
CA TRP A 305 21.58 13.26 -4.10
C TRP A 305 20.55 14.25 -4.64
N ILE A 306 19.31 14.03 -4.23
CA ILE A 306 18.15 14.85 -4.59
C ILE A 306 17.39 15.19 -3.30
N GLU A 307 17.05 16.45 -3.12
CA GLU A 307 16.25 16.95 -2.02
C GLU A 307 14.80 17.22 -2.47
N ILE A 308 13.87 16.84 -1.59
CA ILE A 308 12.44 17.08 -1.74
C ILE A 308 11.99 17.96 -0.58
N TYR A 309 11.15 18.95 -0.88
CA TYR A 309 10.52 19.82 0.12
C TYR A 309 9.01 19.56 0.18
N ASN A 310 8.46 19.47 1.39
CA ASN A 310 7.03 19.40 1.62
C ASN A 310 6.49 20.80 1.92
N LYS A 311 5.70 21.34 0.99
CA LYS A 311 5.10 22.69 1.09
C LYS A 311 3.84 22.72 1.95
N SER A 312 3.34 21.57 2.36
CA SER A 312 2.09 21.48 3.09
C SER A 312 2.31 21.52 4.61
N THR A 313 1.23 21.77 5.34
CA THR A 313 1.20 21.77 6.81
C THR A 313 1.00 20.38 7.42
N CYS A 314 1.01 19.32 6.60
CA CYS A 314 0.87 17.93 7.02
C CYS A 314 2.12 17.14 6.60
N GLY A 315 2.53 16.16 7.39
CA GLY A 315 3.59 15.22 7.00
C GLY A 315 3.04 14.08 6.14
N TYR A 316 3.92 13.44 5.38
CA TYR A 316 3.55 12.31 4.51
C TYR A 316 4.53 11.16 4.66
N LEU A 317 3.97 9.95 4.66
CA LEU A 317 4.71 8.73 4.36
C LEU A 317 4.96 8.69 2.85
N VAL A 318 6.21 8.49 2.45
CA VAL A 318 6.65 8.48 1.05
C VAL A 318 7.16 7.09 0.66
N ASP A 319 6.40 6.06 0.99
CA ASP A 319 6.78 4.67 0.74
C ASP A 319 6.71 4.32 -0.76
N ASN A 320 7.80 3.74 -1.27
CA ASN A 320 7.97 3.35 -2.67
C ASN A 320 7.78 4.52 -3.64
N PHE A 321 8.14 5.74 -3.21
CA PHE A 321 8.20 6.87 -4.12
C PHE A 321 9.37 6.70 -5.08
N GLU A 322 9.20 7.26 -6.28
CA GLU A 322 10.17 7.15 -7.36
C GLU A 322 10.49 8.50 -8.00
N ILE A 323 11.77 8.67 -8.33
CA ILE A 323 12.23 9.71 -9.26
C ILE A 323 12.67 9.01 -10.53
N ILE A 324 12.05 9.36 -11.66
CA ILE A 324 12.26 8.70 -12.94
C ILE A 324 12.88 9.68 -13.93
N ASP A 325 13.86 9.20 -14.69
CA ASP A 325 14.41 9.92 -15.84
C ASP A 325 13.58 9.70 -17.13
N GLU A 326 13.95 10.35 -18.23
CA GLU A 326 13.28 10.14 -19.53
C GLU A 326 13.49 8.73 -20.12
N SER A 327 14.51 8.02 -19.68
CA SER A 327 14.81 6.65 -20.13
C SER A 327 13.94 5.59 -19.42
N GLY A 328 13.26 5.98 -18.34
CA GLY A 328 12.48 5.11 -17.46
C GLY A 328 13.30 4.48 -16.33
N ALA A 329 14.56 4.89 -16.16
CA ALA A 329 15.38 4.47 -15.04
C ALA A 329 14.96 5.20 -13.76
N LYS A 330 15.05 4.51 -12.62
CA LYS A 330 14.36 4.89 -11.39
C LYS A 330 15.34 5.04 -10.23
N ILE A 331 15.07 6.03 -9.39
CA ILE A 331 15.57 6.12 -8.01
C ILE A 331 14.37 5.80 -7.11
N LEU A 332 14.45 4.70 -6.36
CA LEU A 332 13.38 4.23 -5.48
C LEU A 332 13.71 4.55 -4.02
N PHE A 333 12.79 5.15 -3.29
CA PHE A 333 13.00 5.52 -1.89
C PHE A 333 11.72 5.39 -1.06
N SER A 334 11.91 5.21 0.25
CA SER A 334 10.84 5.12 1.24
C SER A 334 11.25 5.88 2.50
N GLY A 335 10.28 6.46 3.21
CA GLY A 335 10.54 7.24 4.41
C GLY A 335 9.39 8.15 4.77
N TYR A 336 9.68 9.18 5.56
CA TYR A 336 8.67 10.13 6.03
C TYR A 336 9.20 11.56 5.90
N ILE A 337 8.35 12.46 5.43
CA ILE A 337 8.64 13.89 5.33
C ILE A 337 7.69 14.70 6.21
N GLU A 338 8.26 15.47 7.12
CA GLU A 338 7.51 16.35 8.02
C GLU A 338 6.85 17.52 7.28
N ALA A 339 5.86 18.13 7.91
CA ALA A 339 5.22 19.34 7.42
C ALA A 339 6.23 20.50 7.30
N LEU A 340 6.21 21.22 6.16
CA LEU A 340 7.10 22.36 5.91
C LEU A 340 8.60 22.05 6.03
N ASP A 341 9.00 20.80 5.79
CA ASP A 341 10.39 20.33 5.95
C ASP A 341 10.96 19.66 4.69
N TYR A 342 12.24 19.31 4.76
CA TYR A 342 13.06 18.74 3.70
C TYR A 342 13.43 17.29 4.01
N ILE A 343 13.53 16.47 2.96
CA ILE A 343 14.24 15.18 2.99
C ILE A 343 15.28 15.16 1.86
N VAL A 344 16.40 14.49 2.09
CA VAL A 344 17.45 14.28 1.09
C VAL A 344 17.52 12.79 0.78
N VAL A 345 17.22 12.45 -0.48
CA VAL A 345 17.35 11.11 -1.03
C VAL A 345 18.76 10.97 -1.64
N CYS A 346 19.54 10.01 -1.17
CA CYS A 346 20.93 9.85 -1.56
C CYS A 346 21.31 8.39 -1.83
N GLU A 347 22.32 8.17 -2.66
CA GLU A 347 22.87 6.83 -2.93
C GLU A 347 23.51 6.20 -1.67
N ASN A 348 24.22 7.02 -0.89
CA ASN A 348 24.94 6.56 0.30
C ASN A 348 24.85 7.58 1.44
N LYS A 349 24.10 7.23 2.48
CA LYS A 349 23.83 8.11 3.63
C LYS A 349 25.08 8.39 4.46
N ASP A 350 25.91 7.38 4.69
CA ASP A 350 27.14 7.53 5.48
C ASP A 350 28.13 8.47 4.80
N HIS A 351 28.28 8.36 3.48
CA HIS A 351 29.13 9.26 2.70
C HIS A 351 28.57 10.69 2.67
N LEU A 352 27.25 10.86 2.54
CA LEU A 352 26.65 12.19 2.57
C LEU A 352 26.93 12.90 3.91
N LEU A 353 26.88 12.18 5.03
CA LEU A 353 27.22 12.73 6.35
C LEU A 353 28.71 13.09 6.50
N LEU A 354 29.61 12.42 5.77
CA LEU A 354 31.03 12.79 5.72
C LEU A 354 31.26 14.07 4.93
N ASP A 355 30.57 14.22 3.79
CA ASP A 355 30.65 15.40 2.94
C ASP A 355 29.93 16.62 3.55
N TYR A 356 28.85 16.37 4.28
CA TYR A 356 28.00 17.37 4.92
C TYR A 356 27.76 17.04 6.41
N PRO A 357 28.73 17.25 7.31
CA PRO A 357 28.60 16.92 8.74
C PRO A 357 27.51 17.70 9.49
N GLN A 358 27.01 18.78 8.90
CA GLN A 358 25.88 19.58 9.39
C GLN A 358 24.51 19.05 8.96
N ALA A 359 24.45 18.05 8.09
CA ALA A 359 23.19 17.44 7.67
C ALA A 359 22.55 16.70 8.87
N ILE A 360 21.21 16.73 8.92
CA ILE A 360 20.43 16.09 9.98
C ILE A 360 20.10 14.67 9.53
N GLU A 361 20.59 13.67 10.26
CA GLU A 361 20.50 12.26 9.86
C GLU A 361 19.07 11.77 9.63
N GLU A 362 18.11 12.27 10.41
CA GLU A 362 16.68 11.94 10.32
C GLU A 362 16.04 12.44 9.02
N LYS A 363 16.65 13.42 8.34
CA LYS A 363 16.21 13.93 7.04
C LYS A 363 16.82 13.19 5.87
N LEU A 364 17.78 12.29 6.11
CA LEU A 364 18.48 11.57 5.06
C LEU A 364 17.85 10.20 4.83
N ILE A 365 17.41 9.98 3.59
CA ILE A 365 16.88 8.71 3.08
C ILE A 365 17.91 8.12 2.12
N GLN A 366 18.44 6.95 2.47
CA GLN A 366 19.23 6.19 1.50
C GLN A 366 18.28 5.48 0.53
N ALA A 367 18.45 5.72 -0.77
CA ALA A 367 17.61 5.10 -1.78
C ALA A 367 17.77 3.57 -1.78
N ALA A 368 16.67 2.85 -1.99
CA ALA A 368 16.68 1.40 -2.19
C ALA A 368 17.29 1.02 -3.54
N SER A 369 17.18 1.91 -4.53
CA SER A 369 17.81 1.79 -5.84
C SER A 369 18.22 3.18 -6.33
N TRP A 370 19.36 3.28 -7.00
CA TRP A 370 19.89 4.54 -7.54
C TRP A 370 20.20 4.40 -9.03
N THR A 371 19.80 5.41 -9.79
CA THR A 371 20.23 5.64 -11.17
C THR A 371 21.02 6.95 -11.19
N SER A 372 22.20 6.93 -11.80
CA SER A 372 23.05 8.11 -11.86
C SER A 372 22.42 9.24 -12.67
N LEU A 373 22.57 10.46 -12.16
CA LEU A 373 22.06 11.67 -12.79
C LEU A 373 22.97 12.14 -13.93
N ASN A 374 22.37 12.74 -14.96
CA ASN A 374 23.13 13.22 -16.10
C ASN A 374 23.81 14.56 -15.79
N ASN A 375 25.10 14.62 -16.11
CA ASN A 375 25.93 15.80 -15.84
C ASN A 375 25.67 17.01 -16.77
N THR A 376 24.83 16.86 -17.80
CA THR A 376 24.58 17.88 -18.83
C THR A 376 23.14 18.33 -18.89
N ASP A 377 22.21 17.43 -19.15
CA ASP A 377 20.79 17.75 -19.34
C ASP A 377 19.96 16.51 -19.05
N GLU A 378 18.85 16.70 -18.33
CA GLU A 378 17.95 15.64 -17.91
C GLU A 378 16.59 16.20 -17.49
N THR A 379 15.58 15.34 -17.57
CA THR A 379 14.27 15.53 -16.96
C THR A 379 14.10 14.52 -15.85
N LEU A 380 13.80 14.99 -14.63
CA LEU A 380 13.47 14.15 -13.48
C LEU A 380 11.99 14.32 -13.14
N ILE A 381 11.28 13.23 -12.88
CA ILE A 381 9.86 13.24 -12.52
C ILE A 381 9.68 12.57 -11.17
N LEU A 382 9.09 13.27 -10.20
CA LEU A 382 8.76 12.74 -8.87
C LEU A 382 7.35 12.14 -8.89
N LYS A 383 7.23 10.84 -8.58
CA LYS A 383 5.97 10.12 -8.48
C LYS A 383 5.88 9.26 -7.22
N ASP A 384 4.67 8.86 -6.86
CA ASP A 384 4.46 7.71 -5.98
C ASP A 384 4.37 6.39 -6.77
N GLN A 385 4.23 5.27 -6.06
CA GLN A 385 4.06 3.93 -6.63
C GLN A 385 2.77 3.73 -7.45
N PHE A 386 1.82 4.68 -7.38
CA PHE A 386 0.53 4.63 -8.09
C PHE A 386 0.51 5.57 -9.31
N GLU A 387 1.70 6.01 -9.78
CA GLU A 387 1.91 6.88 -10.94
C GLU A 387 1.39 8.32 -10.76
N ILE A 388 1.07 8.73 -9.53
CA ILE A 388 0.69 10.12 -9.24
C ILE A 388 1.95 10.98 -9.29
N GLN A 389 2.01 11.88 -10.27
CA GLN A 389 3.10 12.83 -10.41
C GLN A 389 2.93 14.03 -9.46
N PHE A 390 3.97 14.29 -8.67
CA PHE A 390 4.03 15.43 -7.75
C PHE A 390 4.73 16.64 -8.38
N ASP A 391 5.86 16.40 -9.02
CA ASP A 391 6.69 17.46 -9.55
C ASP A 391 7.60 16.92 -10.67
N TYR A 392 8.29 17.82 -11.35
CA TYR A 392 9.34 17.46 -12.29
C TYR A 392 10.49 18.46 -12.23
N LEU A 393 11.58 18.22 -12.95
CA LEU A 393 12.67 19.16 -13.14
C LEU A 393 13.35 18.87 -14.47
N ASP A 394 13.24 19.82 -15.39
CA ASP A 394 14.08 19.86 -16.59
C ASP A 394 15.30 20.72 -16.26
N TYR A 395 16.51 20.16 -16.24
CA TYR A 395 17.71 20.95 -15.95
C TYR A 395 18.75 20.89 -17.06
N ASN A 396 19.58 21.93 -17.11
CA ASN A 396 20.80 21.97 -17.92
C ASN A 396 21.99 22.29 -17.01
N GLY A 397 22.81 21.27 -16.77
CA GLY A 397 24.01 21.29 -15.95
C GLY A 397 25.32 21.52 -16.70
N ALA A 398 25.30 21.85 -18.01
CA ALA A 398 26.52 22.05 -18.79
C ALA A 398 27.46 23.10 -18.17
N ASP A 399 26.88 24.19 -17.66
CA ASP A 399 27.60 25.28 -17.01
C ASP A 399 27.73 25.10 -15.49
N CYS A 400 27.22 23.99 -14.92
CA CYS A 400 27.32 23.72 -13.50
C CYS A 400 28.76 23.34 -13.12
N PRO A 401 29.40 24.10 -12.21
CA PRO A 401 30.67 23.73 -11.63
C PRO A 401 30.62 22.41 -10.88
N LEU A 402 31.79 21.77 -10.76
CA LEU A 402 31.95 20.54 -10.01
C LEU A 402 31.62 20.76 -8.53
N ASN A 403 30.88 19.83 -7.95
CA ASN A 403 30.47 19.79 -6.55
C ASN A 403 29.67 21.02 -6.10
N MET A 404 28.76 21.46 -6.97
CA MET A 404 27.79 22.50 -6.67
C MET A 404 26.39 22.03 -7.06
N SER A 405 25.43 22.23 -6.17
CA SER A 405 24.05 21.85 -6.41
C SER A 405 23.28 22.90 -7.21
N LEU A 406 22.20 22.44 -7.84
CA LEU A 406 21.16 23.27 -8.40
C LEU A 406 20.01 23.36 -7.38
N GLU A 407 19.68 24.57 -6.97
CA GLU A 407 18.69 24.88 -5.94
C GLU A 407 17.45 25.52 -6.55
N ARG A 408 16.27 25.16 -6.04
CA ARG A 408 15.03 25.90 -6.28
C ARG A 408 15.02 27.18 -5.45
N ILE A 409 14.68 28.30 -6.06
CA ILE A 409 14.69 29.62 -5.41
C ILE A 409 13.52 29.75 -4.44
N ASN A 410 12.32 29.35 -4.85
CA ASN A 410 11.17 29.37 -3.97
C ASN A 410 10.24 28.18 -4.26
N PRO A 411 10.13 27.20 -3.35
CA PRO A 411 9.28 26.04 -3.58
C PRO A 411 7.79 26.38 -3.72
N PHE A 412 7.34 27.54 -3.22
CA PHE A 412 5.94 27.98 -3.32
C PHE A 412 5.59 28.65 -4.66
N LEU A 413 6.56 28.85 -5.54
CA LEU A 413 6.34 29.31 -6.91
C LEU A 413 6.22 28.11 -7.87
N GLY A 414 5.98 28.39 -9.16
CA GLY A 414 5.97 27.37 -10.20
C GLY A 414 7.35 26.76 -10.43
N ASN A 415 7.40 25.77 -11.33
CA ASN A 415 8.61 25.01 -11.64
C ASN A 415 9.33 25.52 -12.90
N GLU A 416 9.19 26.81 -13.21
CA GLU A 416 9.86 27.42 -14.34
C GLU A 416 11.39 27.47 -14.13
N LEU A 417 12.17 27.37 -15.20
CA LEU A 417 13.64 27.41 -15.15
C LEU A 417 14.20 28.64 -14.42
N ASP A 418 13.49 29.77 -14.42
CA ASP A 418 13.94 30.98 -13.74
C ASP A 418 13.74 30.91 -12.21
N ASN A 419 13.04 29.90 -11.71
CA ASN A 419 12.91 29.56 -10.29
C ASN A 419 14.00 28.57 -9.82
N TRP A 420 15.02 28.34 -10.62
CA TRP A 420 16.17 27.50 -10.29
C TRP A 420 17.49 28.26 -10.48
N GLY A 421 18.50 27.90 -9.72
CA GLY A 421 19.83 28.49 -9.84
C GLY A 421 20.89 27.71 -9.06
N TYR A 422 22.16 27.95 -9.35
CA TYR A 422 23.24 27.26 -8.64
C TYR A 422 23.38 27.79 -7.21
N SER A 423 23.69 26.88 -6.29
CA SER A 423 23.99 27.20 -4.90
C SER A 423 25.12 28.23 -4.79
N ILE A 424 25.06 29.10 -3.77
CA ILE A 424 26.16 30.00 -3.43
C ILE A 424 27.01 29.47 -2.25
N ASP A 425 26.56 28.40 -1.60
CA ASP A 425 27.21 27.73 -0.46
C ASP A 425 27.69 26.31 -0.83
N SER A 426 27.94 26.07 -2.12
CA SER A 426 28.17 24.76 -2.73
C SER A 426 26.93 23.85 -2.73
N ALA A 427 26.33 23.57 -1.57
CA ALA A 427 25.04 22.89 -1.47
C ALA A 427 24.43 23.01 -0.05
N THR A 428 23.12 22.76 0.08
CA THR A 428 22.35 22.90 1.32
C THR A 428 21.50 21.68 1.72
N PRO A 429 22.02 20.44 1.70
CA PRO A 429 21.21 19.23 1.94
C PRO A 429 20.58 19.22 3.34
N GLY A 430 19.24 19.13 3.38
CA GLY A 430 18.39 19.11 4.57
C GLY A 430 18.06 20.49 5.14
N TRP A 431 18.47 21.55 4.44
CA TRP A 431 18.40 22.93 4.89
C TRP A 431 17.76 23.84 3.84
N LYS A 432 17.47 25.06 4.26
CA LYS A 432 16.95 26.08 3.36
C LYS A 432 17.99 26.47 2.32
N ASN A 433 17.61 26.37 1.04
CA ASN A 433 18.41 26.81 -0.11
C ASN A 433 19.07 28.18 0.07
N SER A 434 20.34 28.25 -0.30
CA SER A 434 21.19 29.44 -0.20
C SER A 434 20.72 30.61 -1.07
N ILE A 435 20.00 30.32 -2.15
CA ILE A 435 19.44 31.33 -3.07
C ILE A 435 17.97 31.70 -2.77
N TYR A 436 17.40 31.20 -1.67
CA TYR A 436 15.98 31.39 -1.38
C TYR A 436 15.58 32.86 -1.23
N VAL A 437 14.49 33.24 -1.90
CA VAL A 437 13.87 34.56 -1.72
C VAL A 437 12.35 34.49 -1.86
N VAL A 438 11.64 35.18 -0.94
CA VAL A 438 10.17 35.29 -0.99
C VAL A 438 9.75 36.32 -2.03
N ASP A 439 10.26 37.54 -1.86
CA ASP A 439 9.95 38.70 -2.71
C ASP A 439 11.23 39.46 -3.02
N LEU A 440 11.37 39.90 -4.26
CA LEU A 440 12.42 40.82 -4.65
C LEU A 440 12.01 42.26 -4.30
N PRO A 441 12.89 43.08 -3.69
CA PRO A 441 12.61 44.50 -3.50
C PRO A 441 12.46 45.19 -4.86
N ALA A 442 11.76 46.33 -4.91
CA ALA A 442 11.66 47.13 -6.13
C ALA A 442 12.99 47.84 -6.51
N GLU A 443 13.84 48.11 -5.52
CA GLU A 443 15.10 48.83 -5.67
C GLU A 443 16.21 48.17 -4.83
N SER A 444 17.46 48.37 -5.25
CA SER A 444 18.61 47.89 -4.47
C SER A 444 18.79 48.69 -3.19
N LYS A 445 19.08 48.00 -2.09
CA LYS A 445 19.31 48.59 -0.77
C LYS A 445 20.64 48.11 -0.22
N LEU A 446 21.39 49.03 0.40
CA LEU A 446 22.60 48.74 1.16
C LEU A 446 22.41 49.25 2.59
N ASN A 447 22.78 48.48 3.60
CA ASN A 447 22.70 48.85 5.00
C ASN A 447 23.98 48.45 5.74
N ILE A 448 24.35 49.25 6.75
CA ILE A 448 25.57 49.07 7.53
C ILE A 448 25.21 49.25 9.00
N ASN A 449 25.49 48.25 9.83
CA ASN A 449 25.17 48.30 11.25
C ASN A 449 26.13 47.41 12.08
N PRO A 450 26.68 47.88 13.22
CA PRO A 450 26.59 49.25 13.73
C PRO A 450 27.39 50.28 12.91
N ASP A 451 26.84 51.50 12.80
CA ASP A 451 27.54 52.69 12.32
C ASP A 451 27.26 53.86 13.29
N PRO A 452 28.26 54.37 14.05
CA PRO A 452 29.68 53.98 14.05
C PRO A 452 29.96 52.62 14.69
N PHE A 453 31.13 52.03 14.39
CA PHE A 453 31.70 50.89 15.14
C PHE A 453 33.18 51.10 15.46
N SER A 454 33.70 50.46 16.50
CA SER A 454 35.08 50.60 16.97
C SER A 454 35.87 49.28 16.91
N PRO A 455 36.70 49.05 15.87
CA PRO A 455 37.50 47.84 15.77
C PRO A 455 38.61 47.77 16.83
N TYR A 456 38.98 48.90 17.45
CA TYR A 456 39.91 48.95 18.59
C TYR A 456 39.32 48.38 19.88
N ARG A 457 37.98 48.28 19.97
CA ARG A 457 37.25 47.58 21.04
C ARG A 457 36.86 46.15 20.66
N GLY A 458 37.32 45.68 19.50
CA GLY A 458 36.93 44.39 18.94
C GLY A 458 35.54 44.37 18.29
N GLU A 459 34.89 45.53 18.13
CA GLU A 459 33.59 45.61 17.44
C GLU A 459 33.77 45.38 15.93
N ARG A 460 32.69 44.94 15.28
CA ARG A 460 32.60 44.73 13.84
C ARG A 460 31.31 45.36 13.33
N THR A 461 31.28 45.72 12.05
CA THR A 461 30.04 46.10 11.37
C THR A 461 29.60 45.03 10.38
N ILE A 462 28.30 44.89 10.22
CA ILE A 462 27.67 44.08 9.19
C ILE A 462 27.26 45.01 8.04
N ILE A 463 27.61 44.64 6.83
CA ILE A 463 27.21 45.29 5.58
C ILE A 463 26.22 44.35 4.89
N SER A 464 24.94 44.66 4.98
CA SER A 464 23.85 43.86 4.42
C SER A 464 23.27 44.54 3.18
N TYR A 465 22.82 43.79 2.19
CA TYR A 465 22.15 44.33 1.02
C TYR A 465 20.89 43.53 0.62
N LYS A 466 20.02 44.18 -0.15
CA LYS A 466 18.93 43.54 -0.89
C LYS A 466 18.94 44.03 -2.34
N LEU A 467 18.78 43.13 -3.31
CA LEU A 467 18.81 43.40 -4.74
C LEU A 467 17.47 43.03 -5.37
N PRO A 468 16.98 43.79 -6.37
CA PRO A 468 15.76 43.48 -7.12
C PRO A 468 15.99 42.35 -8.16
N GLU A 469 16.94 41.45 -7.90
CA GLU A 469 17.39 40.39 -8.80
C GLU A 469 17.64 39.13 -7.99
N LYS A 470 17.27 37.95 -8.52
CA LYS A 470 17.42 36.65 -7.85
C LYS A 470 18.88 36.30 -7.58
N LEU A 471 19.73 36.44 -8.61
CA LEU A 471 21.17 36.20 -8.54
C LEU A 471 21.95 37.33 -9.23
N SER A 472 23.08 37.72 -8.63
CA SER A 472 23.94 38.78 -9.16
C SER A 472 25.43 38.53 -8.88
N ARG A 473 26.31 39.01 -9.75
CA ARG A 473 27.75 39.13 -9.46
C ARG A 473 27.99 40.37 -8.62
N VAL A 474 28.29 40.19 -7.33
CA VAL A 474 28.44 41.27 -6.35
C VAL A 474 29.91 41.54 -6.04
N THR A 475 30.25 42.82 -5.97
CA THR A 475 31.54 43.33 -5.50
C THR A 475 31.29 44.37 -4.40
N VAL A 476 31.94 44.20 -3.24
CA VAL A 476 31.88 45.17 -2.14
C VAL A 476 33.29 45.64 -1.79
N ARG A 477 33.50 46.94 -1.87
CA ARG A 477 34.80 47.60 -1.65
C ARG A 477 34.66 48.74 -0.64
N ILE A 478 35.68 48.90 0.20
CA ILE A 478 35.81 49.97 1.17
C ILE A 478 36.84 50.98 0.66
N PHE A 479 36.51 52.26 0.70
CA PHE A 479 37.38 53.37 0.31
C PHE A 479 37.54 54.39 1.45
N ASP A 480 38.67 55.10 1.47
CA ASP A 480 38.77 56.34 2.25
C ASP A 480 38.10 57.52 1.53
N LEU A 481 37.91 58.65 2.21
CA LEU A 481 37.33 59.88 1.63
C LEU A 481 38.12 60.46 0.44
N LYS A 482 39.36 60.00 0.20
CA LYS A 482 40.16 60.38 -0.98
C LYS A 482 39.94 59.44 -2.16
N GLY A 483 39.00 58.49 -2.06
CA GLY A 483 38.71 57.49 -3.09
C GLY A 483 39.75 56.39 -3.19
N ARG A 484 40.65 56.23 -2.20
CA ARG A 484 41.64 55.13 -2.23
C ARG A 484 41.03 53.89 -1.61
N MET A 485 41.05 52.80 -2.37
CA MET A 485 40.56 51.50 -1.92
C MET A 485 41.39 51.01 -0.72
N LYS A 486 40.71 50.50 0.30
CA LYS A 486 41.29 50.02 1.57
C LYS A 486 41.06 48.54 1.79
N LYS A 487 39.88 48.04 1.43
CA LYS A 487 39.50 46.66 1.63
C LYS A 487 38.61 46.23 0.48
N LYS A 488 38.81 45.02 -0.01
CA LYS A 488 37.82 44.30 -0.82
C LYS A 488 37.19 43.20 0.03
N LEU A 489 35.88 43.28 0.26
CA LEU A 489 35.16 42.29 1.07
C LEU A 489 34.73 41.10 0.20
N VAL A 490 34.25 41.40 -1.02
CA VAL A 490 33.90 40.41 -2.02
C VAL A 490 34.23 40.96 -3.42
N ASP A 491 34.58 40.10 -4.37
CA ASP A 491 34.95 40.48 -5.74
C ASP A 491 34.25 39.59 -6.75
N GLN A 492 33.33 40.17 -7.52
CA GLN A 492 32.61 39.50 -8.61
C GLN A 492 32.07 38.10 -8.26
N LYS A 493 31.72 37.86 -6.99
CA LYS A 493 31.15 36.57 -6.57
C LYS A 493 29.67 36.56 -6.87
N ILE A 494 29.16 35.41 -7.30
CA ILE A 494 27.72 35.19 -7.38
C ILE A 494 27.16 35.23 -5.97
N GLN A 495 26.06 35.93 -5.82
CA GLN A 495 25.31 36.05 -4.58
C GLN A 495 23.81 36.09 -4.88
N ALA A 496 23.01 35.69 -3.89
CA ALA A 496 21.57 35.77 -3.92
C ALA A 496 21.06 37.22 -3.84
N ALA A 497 19.73 37.38 -3.88
CA ALA A 497 19.06 38.66 -3.75
C ALA A 497 19.39 39.38 -2.44
N GLU A 498 19.72 38.64 -1.38
CA GLU A 498 20.11 39.17 -0.08
C GLU A 498 21.47 38.61 0.35
N GLY A 499 22.26 39.41 1.07
CA GLY A 499 23.53 38.93 1.59
C GLY A 499 24.17 39.89 2.59
N GLU A 500 25.12 39.37 3.35
CA GLU A 500 25.79 40.08 4.43
C GLU A 500 27.30 39.87 4.43
N PHE A 501 28.05 40.94 4.69
CA PHE A 501 29.50 40.90 4.85
C PHE A 501 29.90 41.53 6.18
N ILE A 502 30.70 40.80 6.96
CA ILE A 502 31.25 41.32 8.21
C ILE A 502 32.55 42.07 7.90
N TRP A 503 32.68 43.29 8.42
CA TRP A 503 33.91 44.06 8.35
C TRP A 503 34.44 44.38 9.75
N ASP A 504 35.71 44.02 9.97
CA ASP A 504 36.42 44.19 11.24
C ASP A 504 37.25 45.49 11.30
N GLY A 505 36.99 46.43 10.40
CA GLY A 505 37.71 47.72 10.34
C GLY A 505 39.15 47.63 9.85
N LYS A 506 39.58 46.49 9.32
CA LYS A 506 40.92 46.34 8.73
C LYS A 506 40.92 46.55 7.22
N GLY A 507 42.08 46.92 6.69
CA GLY A 507 42.36 46.95 5.26
C GLY A 507 42.77 45.59 4.68
N ASP A 508 43.06 45.54 3.38
CA ASP A 508 43.52 44.32 2.69
C ASP A 508 44.86 43.80 3.23
N ASN A 509 45.70 44.69 3.74
CA ASN A 509 46.96 44.33 4.41
C ASN A 509 46.75 43.82 5.86
N ASN A 510 45.50 43.56 6.27
CA ASN A 510 45.13 43.10 7.61
C ASN A 510 45.55 44.06 8.75
N SER A 511 45.83 45.34 8.43
CA SER A 511 46.09 46.38 9.43
C SER A 511 44.80 47.14 9.77
N LEU A 512 44.64 47.53 11.05
CA LEU A 512 43.55 48.39 11.48
C LEU A 512 43.61 49.71 10.73
N LEU A 513 42.47 50.13 10.20
CA LEU A 513 42.33 51.42 9.57
C LEU A 513 42.20 52.50 10.64
N ASN A 514 42.66 53.71 10.30
CA ASN A 514 42.58 54.85 11.21
C ASN A 514 41.13 55.25 11.48
N VAL A 515 40.89 55.85 12.66
CA VAL A 515 39.61 56.49 12.98
C VAL A 515 39.22 57.48 11.89
N GLY A 516 37.99 57.40 11.39
CA GLY A 516 37.50 58.25 10.31
C GLY A 516 36.30 57.69 9.57
N ILE A 517 35.85 58.45 8.56
CA ILE A 517 34.74 58.06 7.68
C ILE A 517 35.30 57.27 6.49
N TYR A 518 34.64 56.16 6.18
CA TYR A 518 34.91 55.30 5.04
C TYR A 518 33.66 55.19 4.16
N LEU A 519 33.87 54.91 2.88
CA LEU A 519 32.81 54.67 1.90
C LEU A 519 32.75 53.18 1.59
N VAL A 520 31.57 52.60 1.69
CA VAL A 520 31.26 51.23 1.24
C VAL A 520 30.55 51.35 -0.11
N LEU A 521 31.19 50.86 -1.16
CA LEU A 521 30.62 50.74 -2.50
C LEU A 521 30.25 49.28 -2.74
N MET A 522 28.97 49.04 -3.04
CA MET A 522 28.47 47.78 -3.57
C MET A 522 28.12 47.97 -5.04
N GLU A 523 28.64 47.08 -5.89
CA GLU A 523 28.27 46.96 -7.30
C GLU A 523 27.76 45.53 -7.53
N ALA A 524 26.60 45.40 -8.17
CA ALA A 524 25.99 44.12 -8.47
C ALA A 524 25.52 44.08 -9.93
N THR A 525 25.87 43.04 -10.67
CA THR A 525 25.38 42.82 -12.04
C THR A 525 24.48 41.61 -12.06
N SER A 526 23.23 41.77 -12.50
CA SER A 526 22.28 40.65 -12.66
C SER A 526 22.84 39.59 -13.59
N LEU A 527 22.69 38.31 -13.23
CA LEU A 527 23.02 37.21 -14.12
C LEU A 527 22.01 37.03 -15.26
N ASN A 528 20.77 37.52 -15.07
CA ASN A 528 19.68 37.32 -16.02
C ASN A 528 19.50 38.54 -16.94
N SER A 529 19.45 39.74 -16.36
CA SER A 529 19.14 40.98 -17.09
C SER A 529 20.39 41.77 -17.52
N GLU A 530 21.58 41.34 -17.07
CA GLU A 530 22.85 42.08 -17.16
C GLU A 530 22.81 43.50 -16.55
N LYS A 531 21.71 43.87 -15.89
CA LYS A 531 21.54 45.20 -15.30
C LYS A 531 22.50 45.39 -14.13
N VAL A 532 23.10 46.57 -14.07
CA VAL A 532 24.05 46.95 -13.03
C VAL A 532 23.37 47.81 -11.97
N TYR A 533 23.56 47.43 -10.71
CA TYR A 533 23.14 48.13 -9.51
C TYR A 533 24.38 48.65 -8.78
N SER A 534 24.33 49.90 -8.34
CA SER A 534 25.43 50.51 -7.57
C SER A 534 24.86 51.24 -6.36
N GLN A 535 25.41 50.96 -5.18
CA GLN A 535 25.01 51.58 -3.92
C GLN A 535 26.26 52.04 -3.17
N ILE A 536 26.20 53.24 -2.60
CA ILE A 536 27.27 53.80 -1.77
C ILE A 536 26.68 54.23 -0.43
N LYS A 537 27.31 53.79 0.67
CA LYS A 537 27.03 54.29 2.02
C LYS A 537 28.32 54.67 2.74
N THR A 538 28.20 55.64 3.64
CA THR A 538 29.27 55.98 4.59
C THR A 538 29.20 55.07 5.80
N VAL A 539 30.35 54.83 6.43
CA VAL A 539 30.46 54.21 7.77
C VAL A 539 31.60 54.86 8.54
N VAL A 540 31.42 55.02 9.85
CA VAL A 540 32.38 55.65 10.74
C VAL A 540 33.14 54.60 11.55
N VAL A 541 34.46 54.57 11.38
CA VAL A 541 35.38 53.78 12.21
C VAL A 541 35.79 54.64 13.41
N GLY A 542 35.35 54.22 14.60
CA GLY A 542 35.60 54.86 15.89
C GLY A 542 36.85 54.32 16.61
N LYS A 543 37.12 54.86 17.80
CA LYS A 543 38.25 54.47 18.68
C LYS A 543 37.84 53.63 19.87
#